data_AF-A0AA37KLM8-F1
#
_entry.id   AF-A0AA37KLM8-F1
#
_cell.length_a   1.000
_cell.length_b   1.000
_cell.length_c   1.000
_cell.angle_alpha   90.00
_cell.angle_beta   90.00
_cell.angle_gamma   90.00
#
_symmetry.space_group_name_H-M   'P 1'
#
loop_
_entity.id
_entity.type
_entity.pdbx_description
1 polymer ?
#
loop_
_entity_poly.entity_id
_entity_poly.type
_entity_poly.pdbx_seq_one_letter_code
_entity_poly.pdbx_strand_id
1 'polypeptide(L)'
;MKKMIVVLLSAFALLSGGDACFAQVSAARHGGVHPGRDRRPEGYSKDSWTVYYRGLKVEGASASSFVDLGDGYGKDNWKVFYCGEEVKGASASSFESLGKGRGRDNWNTYLYGERQRANAKMTRTLGGGYSKDSWTVYYREREVEGAAAGSFVSLGGGYGKDAWTVFFQGRKVGGASASSFENIGKGYGKDAWSVYYRGEKIDGASPATFEVPSQRR
;
A
#
# COMPACT_ATOMS: atom_id res chain seq x y z
N MET A 1 -14.22 -39.94 -18.09
CA MET A 1 -13.44 -40.74 -17.13
C MET A 1 -12.54 -39.80 -16.32
N LYS A 2 -12.67 -39.89 -15.00
CA LYS A 2 -11.92 -39.31 -13.86
C LYS A 2 -11.01 -38.07 -14.07
N LYS A 3 -11.45 -36.97 -13.44
CA LYS A 3 -10.63 -35.81 -13.04
C LYS A 3 -9.72 -36.22 -11.88
N MET A 4 -8.41 -36.02 -12.00
CA MET A 4 -7.47 -36.15 -10.88
C MET A 4 -7.27 -34.78 -10.24
N ILE A 5 -7.79 -34.61 -9.03
CA ILE A 5 -7.52 -33.47 -8.16
C ILE A 5 -6.33 -33.88 -7.30
N VAL A 6 -5.17 -33.26 -7.53
CA VAL A 6 -4.01 -33.40 -6.66
C VAL A 6 -4.08 -32.28 -5.63
N VAL A 7 -4.40 -32.65 -4.39
CA VAL A 7 -4.32 -31.77 -3.22
C VAL A 7 -2.85 -31.73 -2.79
N LEU A 8 -2.17 -30.63 -3.05
CA LEU A 8 -0.85 -30.36 -2.49
C LEU A 8 -1.02 -29.82 -1.07
N LEU A 9 -0.76 -30.69 -0.10
CA LEU A 9 -0.51 -30.35 1.30
C LEU A 9 0.69 -29.40 1.38
N SER A 10 0.45 -28.14 1.74
CA SER A 10 1.49 -27.19 2.11
C SER A 10 2.00 -27.52 3.51
N ALA A 11 3.17 -28.14 3.57
CA ALA A 11 3.93 -28.31 4.81
C ALA A 11 4.42 -26.94 5.29
N PHE A 12 3.90 -26.49 6.43
CA PHE A 12 4.34 -25.30 7.14
C PHE A 12 5.64 -25.64 7.88
N ALA A 13 6.79 -25.37 7.24
CA ALA A 13 8.09 -25.48 7.90
C ALA A 13 8.40 -24.15 8.61
N LEU A 14 8.26 -24.14 9.93
CA LEU A 14 8.86 -23.14 10.81
C LEU A 14 10.37 -23.34 10.77
N LEU A 15 11.08 -22.53 9.97
CA LEU A 15 12.54 -22.44 10.00
C LEU A 15 12.96 -21.16 10.70
N SER A 16 13.71 -21.36 11.78
CA SER A 16 14.40 -20.35 12.57
C SER A 16 15.26 -19.45 11.69
N GLY A 17 15.07 -18.13 11.81
CA GLY A 17 16.07 -17.05 11.76
C GLY A 17 17.30 -17.17 10.85
N GLY A 18 17.24 -17.88 9.73
CA GLY A 18 18.29 -17.91 8.71
C GLY A 18 17.93 -16.91 7.62
N ASP A 19 18.82 -15.95 7.40
CA ASP A 19 18.68 -14.86 6.43
C ASP A 19 18.04 -15.32 5.12
N ALA A 20 16.94 -14.68 4.72
CA ALA A 20 16.28 -14.94 3.44
C ALA A 20 17.24 -14.79 2.23
N CYS A 21 18.36 -14.06 2.38
CA CYS A 21 19.40 -13.94 1.35
C CYS A 21 20.37 -15.16 1.27
N PHE A 22 20.19 -16.21 2.07
CA PHE A 22 21.02 -17.43 2.03
C PHE A 22 20.53 -18.45 0.99
N ALA A 23 19.24 -18.42 0.61
CA ALA A 23 18.62 -19.47 -0.19
C ALA A 23 18.94 -19.42 -1.71
N GLN A 24 19.57 -18.37 -2.22
CA GLN A 24 19.79 -18.21 -3.67
C GLN A 24 21.24 -18.38 -4.16
N VAL A 25 22.21 -18.68 -3.29
CA VAL A 25 23.61 -18.86 -3.72
C VAL A 25 24.12 -20.26 -3.38
N SER A 26 23.60 -21.27 -4.07
CA SER A 26 24.23 -22.59 -4.12
C SER A 26 24.21 -23.16 -5.53
N ALA A 27 24.78 -22.42 -6.48
CA ALA A 27 25.12 -22.98 -7.81
C ALA A 27 26.06 -22.06 -8.61
N ALA A 28 27.22 -21.68 -8.07
CA ALA A 28 28.28 -21.13 -8.91
C ALA A 28 29.68 -21.29 -8.30
N ARG A 29 30.37 -22.32 -8.81
CA ARG A 29 31.83 -22.43 -9.02
C ARG A 29 32.69 -22.82 -7.81
N HIS A 30 33.22 -24.06 -7.94
CA HIS A 30 34.44 -24.54 -7.31
C HIS A 30 35.63 -23.61 -7.61
N GLY A 31 36.40 -23.29 -6.59
CA GLY A 31 37.74 -22.71 -6.75
C GLY A 31 38.37 -22.32 -5.41
N GLY A 32 39.29 -23.16 -4.93
CA GLY A 32 40.41 -22.79 -4.03
C GLY A 32 40.09 -22.39 -2.60
N VAL A 33 40.35 -23.29 -1.65
CA VAL A 33 40.40 -23.01 -0.21
C VAL A 33 41.72 -22.31 0.14
N HIS A 34 41.65 -21.07 0.66
CA HIS A 34 42.71 -20.45 1.45
C HIS A 34 42.14 -20.02 2.80
N PRO A 35 42.66 -20.51 3.95
CA PRO A 35 42.16 -20.14 5.26
C PRO A 35 42.89 -18.88 5.74
N GLY A 36 42.28 -17.71 5.53
CA GLY A 36 42.86 -16.45 5.97
C GLY A 36 41.87 -15.30 5.87
N ARG A 37 41.04 -15.12 6.93
CA ARG A 37 40.18 -13.95 7.16
C ARG A 37 39.33 -13.50 5.96
N ASP A 38 38.44 -14.37 5.49
CA ASP A 38 37.37 -14.02 4.56
C ASP A 38 36.26 -13.22 5.30
N ARG A 39 36.55 -11.97 5.67
CA ARG A 39 35.45 -10.99 5.84
C ARG A 39 35.00 -10.60 4.45
N ARG A 40 34.17 -11.45 3.82
CA ARG A 40 33.43 -11.01 2.63
C ARG A 40 32.69 -9.72 3.00
N PRO A 41 32.69 -8.68 2.16
CA PRO A 41 31.92 -7.47 2.46
C PRO A 41 30.45 -7.85 2.65
N GLU A 42 29.98 -7.81 3.88
CA GLU A 42 28.58 -7.98 4.24
C GLU A 42 27.86 -6.69 3.87
N GLY A 43 27.51 -6.52 2.60
CA GLY A 43 26.80 -5.32 2.14
C GLY A 43 27.11 -4.90 0.72
N TYR A 44 26.82 -3.64 0.44
CA TYR A 44 27.11 -3.02 -0.85
C TYR A 44 28.55 -2.50 -0.91
N SER A 45 29.14 -2.57 -2.08
CA SER A 45 30.43 -1.97 -2.41
C SER A 45 30.31 -1.23 -3.74
N LYS A 46 31.10 -0.19 -4.00
CA LYS A 46 31.04 0.54 -5.27
C LYS A 46 32.40 1.06 -5.71
N ASP A 47 32.59 1.16 -7.01
CA ASP A 47 33.61 2.03 -7.62
C ASP A 47 32.96 3.33 -8.11
N SER A 48 33.65 4.11 -8.95
CA SER A 48 33.14 5.37 -9.49
C SER A 48 31.93 5.21 -10.42
N TRP A 49 31.69 4.01 -10.95
CA TRP A 49 30.73 3.74 -12.03
C TRP A 49 29.70 2.69 -11.65
N THR A 50 30.09 1.71 -10.82
CA THR A 50 29.33 0.48 -10.61
C THR A 50 29.13 0.20 -9.13
N VAL A 51 27.91 -0.19 -8.77
CA VAL A 51 27.57 -0.71 -7.46
C VAL A 51 27.53 -2.22 -7.52
N TYR A 52 28.01 -2.87 -6.47
CA TYR A 52 28.07 -4.31 -6.31
C TYR A 52 27.44 -4.73 -4.98
N TYR A 53 26.77 -5.87 -4.97
CA TYR A 53 26.32 -6.55 -3.76
C TYR A 53 26.97 -7.94 -3.72
N ARG A 54 27.76 -8.22 -2.66
CA ARG A 54 28.53 -9.47 -2.52
C ARG A 54 29.37 -9.83 -3.77
N GLY A 55 29.91 -8.81 -4.45
CA GLY A 55 30.74 -8.95 -5.65
C GLY A 55 29.97 -9.06 -6.98
N LEU A 56 28.63 -9.06 -6.97
CA LEU A 56 27.80 -9.04 -8.17
C LEU A 56 27.36 -7.61 -8.49
N LYS A 57 27.41 -7.23 -9.78
CA LYS A 57 26.95 -5.92 -10.24
C LYS A 57 25.45 -5.75 -9.97
N VAL A 58 25.09 -4.61 -9.40
CA VAL A 58 23.72 -4.19 -9.14
C VAL A 58 23.23 -3.42 -10.36
N GLU A 59 22.32 -4.02 -11.12
CA GLU A 59 21.87 -3.44 -12.37
C GLU A 59 20.97 -2.20 -12.14
N GLY A 60 21.25 -1.13 -12.88
CA GLY A 60 20.48 0.11 -12.83
C GLY A 60 20.68 0.97 -11.59
N ALA A 61 21.66 0.66 -10.74
CA ALA A 61 22.05 1.50 -9.59
C ALA A 61 23.02 2.61 -10.01
N SER A 62 22.81 3.82 -9.48
CA SER A 62 23.70 4.97 -9.71
C SER A 62 24.81 5.04 -8.65
N ALA A 63 26.02 4.63 -9.00
CA ALA A 63 27.17 4.62 -8.08
C ALA A 63 27.53 6.00 -7.49
N SER A 64 27.25 7.09 -8.22
CA SER A 64 27.55 8.45 -7.76
C SER A 64 26.66 8.91 -6.61
N SER A 65 25.46 8.36 -6.47
CA SER A 65 24.49 8.70 -5.41
C SER A 65 24.14 7.54 -4.49
N PHE A 66 24.79 6.39 -4.65
CA PHE A 66 24.47 5.20 -3.89
C PHE A 66 24.88 5.31 -2.42
N VAL A 67 23.95 4.95 -1.55
CA VAL A 67 24.07 4.89 -0.10
C VAL A 67 23.65 3.49 0.37
N ASP A 68 24.53 2.81 1.09
CA ASP A 68 24.20 1.58 1.81
C ASP A 68 23.41 1.95 3.08
N LEU A 69 22.21 1.39 3.24
CA LEU A 69 21.32 1.62 4.38
C LEU A 69 21.43 0.52 5.45
N GLY A 70 22.24 -0.52 5.21
CA GLY A 70 22.37 -1.68 6.09
C GLY A 70 21.20 -2.67 5.98
N ASP A 71 21.38 -3.83 6.62
CA ASP A 71 20.40 -4.93 6.63
C ASP A 71 19.97 -5.39 5.22
N GLY A 72 20.89 -5.29 4.26
CA GLY A 72 20.67 -5.64 2.86
C GLY A 72 19.98 -4.56 2.03
N TYR A 73 19.56 -3.43 2.61
CA TYR A 73 19.03 -2.31 1.83
C TYR A 73 20.12 -1.33 1.39
N GLY A 74 19.99 -0.83 0.17
CA GLY A 74 20.75 0.30 -0.34
C GLY A 74 19.85 1.18 -1.22
N LYS A 75 20.25 2.41 -1.50
CA LYS A 75 19.50 3.29 -2.39
C LYS A 75 20.40 4.23 -3.16
N ASP A 76 19.95 4.65 -4.33
CA ASP A 76 20.46 5.84 -4.99
C ASP A 76 19.41 6.96 -4.93
N ASN A 77 19.60 8.06 -5.67
CA ASN A 77 18.63 9.17 -5.67
C ASN A 77 17.24 8.81 -6.22
N TRP A 78 17.09 7.67 -6.91
CA TRP A 78 15.89 7.31 -7.66
C TRP A 78 15.30 5.96 -7.25
N LYS A 79 16.16 5.01 -6.86
CA LYS A 79 15.81 3.61 -6.64
C LYS A 79 16.27 3.12 -5.28
N VAL A 80 15.53 2.15 -4.76
CA VAL A 80 15.89 1.39 -3.57
C VAL A 80 16.19 -0.04 -4.01
N PHE A 81 17.16 -0.66 -3.34
CA PHE A 81 17.63 -2.00 -3.62
C PHE A 81 17.62 -2.83 -2.33
N TYR A 82 17.36 -4.13 -2.46
CA TYR A 82 17.47 -5.11 -1.40
C TYR A 82 18.28 -6.31 -1.89
N CYS A 83 19.37 -6.64 -1.21
CA CYS A 83 20.31 -7.71 -1.58
C CYS A 83 20.72 -7.66 -3.09
N GLY A 84 20.85 -6.46 -3.65
CA GLY A 84 21.25 -6.23 -5.06
C GLY A 84 20.10 -6.13 -6.07
N GLU A 85 18.85 -6.35 -5.66
CA GLU A 85 17.67 -6.29 -6.54
C GLU A 85 16.87 -5.01 -6.31
N GLU A 86 16.24 -4.46 -7.36
CA GLU A 86 15.42 -3.24 -7.23
C GLU A 86 14.12 -3.52 -6.45
N VAL A 87 13.88 -2.77 -5.39
CA VAL A 87 12.64 -2.78 -4.60
C VAL A 87 11.57 -2.01 -5.35
N LYS A 88 10.73 -2.74 -6.08
CA LYS A 88 9.72 -2.15 -6.97
C LYS A 88 8.70 -1.30 -6.20
N GLY A 89 8.49 -0.08 -6.69
CA GLY A 89 7.53 0.88 -6.13
C GLY A 89 7.96 1.55 -4.83
N ALA A 90 9.19 1.32 -4.36
CA ALA A 90 9.76 2.05 -3.23
C ALA A 90 10.21 3.45 -3.64
N SER A 91 9.93 4.43 -2.77
CA SER A 91 10.35 5.81 -2.98
C SER A 91 11.68 6.11 -2.30
N ALA A 92 12.76 6.17 -3.09
CA ALA A 92 14.12 6.40 -2.59
C ALA A 92 14.29 7.69 -1.77
N SER A 93 13.54 8.74 -2.11
CA SER A 93 13.61 10.04 -1.41
C SER A 93 13.15 9.98 0.04
N SER A 94 12.30 9.01 0.39
CA SER A 94 11.77 8.85 1.76
C SER A 94 12.05 7.48 2.38
N PHE A 95 12.81 6.63 1.68
CA PHE A 95 13.07 5.27 2.14
C PHE A 95 14.00 5.24 3.36
N GLU A 96 13.61 4.45 4.35
CA GLU A 96 14.28 4.21 5.62
C GLU A 96 14.38 2.70 5.88
N SER A 97 15.59 2.22 6.20
CA SER A 97 15.82 0.87 6.70
C SER A 97 15.52 0.83 8.20
N LEU A 98 14.67 -0.10 8.63
CA LEU A 98 14.26 -0.30 10.02
C LEU A 98 15.00 -1.49 10.68
N GLY A 99 15.92 -2.10 9.95
CA GLY A 99 16.66 -3.28 10.35
C GLY A 99 15.90 -4.60 10.26
N LYS A 100 16.63 -5.72 10.37
CA LYS A 100 16.07 -7.09 10.25
C LYS A 100 15.30 -7.29 8.93
N GLY A 101 15.85 -6.74 7.84
CA GLY A 101 15.25 -6.78 6.51
C GLY A 101 13.95 -5.99 6.36
N ARG A 102 13.57 -5.15 7.33
CA ARG A 102 12.42 -4.26 7.21
C ARG A 102 12.83 -2.90 6.66
N GLY A 103 12.03 -2.37 5.75
CA GLY A 103 12.15 -1.00 5.25
C GLY A 103 10.79 -0.32 5.19
N ARG A 104 10.78 1.00 5.06
CA ARG A 104 9.57 1.78 4.76
C ARG A 104 9.90 2.98 3.92
N ASP A 105 8.91 3.48 3.20
CA ASP A 105 8.90 4.85 2.68
C ASP A 105 7.67 5.59 3.24
N ASN A 106 7.40 6.81 2.78
CA ASN A 106 6.24 7.59 3.26
C ASN A 106 4.89 6.92 3.00
N TRP A 107 4.82 5.91 2.13
CA TRP A 107 3.56 5.34 1.70
C TRP A 107 3.46 3.82 1.90
N ASN A 108 4.59 3.10 1.96
CA ASN A 108 4.65 1.65 1.93
C ASN A 108 5.62 1.11 2.98
N THR A 109 5.35 -0.10 3.45
CA THR A 109 6.29 -0.89 4.25
C THR A 109 6.79 -2.09 3.46
N TYR A 110 8.03 -2.48 3.67
CA TYR A 110 8.72 -3.54 2.95
C TYR A 110 9.33 -4.53 3.94
N LEU A 111 9.30 -5.80 3.57
CA LEU A 111 9.97 -6.87 4.30
C LEU A 111 10.77 -7.68 3.27
N TYR A 112 12.08 -7.73 3.48
CA TYR A 112 13.05 -8.37 2.58
C TYR A 112 12.90 -7.94 1.11
N GLY A 113 12.75 -6.63 0.86
CA GLY A 113 12.57 -6.08 -0.48
C GLY A 113 11.15 -6.22 -1.04
N GLU A 114 10.26 -6.95 -0.38
CA GLU A 114 8.89 -7.16 -0.83
C GLU A 114 7.92 -6.18 -0.17
N ARG A 115 7.14 -5.47 -1.00
CA ARG A 115 6.11 -4.56 -0.50
C ARG A 115 5.04 -5.33 0.27
N GLN A 116 4.87 -4.99 1.53
CA GLN A 116 3.82 -5.56 2.35
C GLN A 116 2.46 -5.00 1.92
N ARG A 117 1.46 -5.88 1.75
CA ARG A 117 0.06 -5.44 1.68
C ARG A 117 -0.26 -4.70 2.96
N ALA A 118 -0.98 -3.58 2.84
CA ALA A 118 -1.33 -2.68 3.93
C ALA A 118 -1.66 -3.49 5.19
N ASN A 119 -0.82 -3.32 6.22
CA ASN A 119 -1.05 -3.96 7.50
C ASN A 119 -2.34 -3.31 8.04
N ALA A 120 -3.37 -4.13 8.27
CA ALA A 120 -4.70 -3.76 8.76
C ALA A 120 -4.72 -2.97 10.09
N LYS A 121 -3.54 -2.66 10.65
CA LYS A 121 -3.32 -1.94 11.91
C LYS A 121 -3.21 -0.42 11.78
N MET A 122 -3.15 0.14 10.56
CA MET A 122 -3.12 1.59 10.33
C MET A 122 -4.45 2.16 9.81
N THR A 123 -5.55 1.42 9.96
CA THR A 123 -6.87 1.86 9.53
C THR A 123 -7.39 2.94 10.48
N ARG A 124 -7.39 4.20 10.05
CA ARG A 124 -8.03 5.31 10.77
C ARG A 124 -9.53 5.20 10.59
N THR A 125 -10.28 5.10 11.68
CA THR A 125 -11.74 5.21 11.67
C THR A 125 -12.15 6.64 11.38
N LEU A 126 -12.98 6.85 10.36
CA LEU A 126 -13.50 8.17 9.97
C LEU A 126 -14.90 8.44 10.55
N GLY A 127 -15.55 7.42 11.10
CA GLY A 127 -16.95 7.48 11.53
C GLY A 127 -17.92 7.06 10.42
N GLY A 128 -19.21 6.92 10.75
CA GLY A 128 -20.26 6.57 9.78
C GLY A 128 -20.11 5.21 9.10
N GLY A 129 -19.30 4.30 9.66
CA GLY A 129 -18.96 3.00 9.08
C GLY A 129 -17.77 3.01 8.12
N TYR A 130 -17.15 4.17 7.88
CA TYR A 130 -15.94 4.29 7.06
C TYR A 130 -14.67 4.25 7.89
N SER A 131 -13.65 3.64 7.31
CA SER A 131 -12.27 3.64 7.78
C SER A 131 -11.34 3.71 6.59
N LYS A 132 -10.12 4.19 6.75
CA LYS A 132 -9.15 4.22 5.64
C LYS A 132 -7.74 3.98 6.15
N ASP A 133 -6.89 3.42 5.29
CA ASP A 133 -5.45 3.51 5.45
C ASP A 133 -4.89 4.64 4.56
N SER A 134 -3.61 4.59 4.21
CA SER A 134 -2.96 5.56 3.34
C SER A 134 -3.43 5.50 1.88
N TRP A 135 -4.05 4.40 1.45
CA TRP A 135 -4.33 4.08 0.04
C TRP A 135 -5.78 3.70 -0.22
N THR A 136 -6.37 2.95 0.70
CA THR A 136 -7.66 2.30 0.53
C THR A 136 -8.66 2.84 1.55
N VAL A 137 -9.86 3.12 1.05
CA VAL A 137 -11.02 3.42 1.89
C VAL A 137 -11.83 2.14 2.05
N TYR A 138 -12.31 1.91 3.25
CA TYR A 138 -13.13 0.78 3.63
C TYR A 138 -14.46 1.26 4.20
N TYR A 139 -15.52 0.53 3.88
CA TYR A 139 -16.82 0.63 4.54
C TYR A 139 -17.16 -0.71 5.17
N ARG A 140 -17.26 -0.77 6.51
CA ARG A 140 -17.48 -2.01 7.26
C ARG A 140 -16.57 -3.15 6.79
N GLU A 141 -15.26 -2.88 6.81
CA GLU A 141 -14.18 -3.84 6.43
C GLU A 141 -14.15 -4.25 4.95
N ARG A 142 -15.01 -3.66 4.11
CA ARG A 142 -14.99 -3.88 2.66
C ARG A 142 -14.38 -2.69 1.94
N GLU A 143 -13.50 -2.95 1.00
CA GLU A 143 -12.91 -1.92 0.15
C GLU A 143 -13.99 -1.15 -0.63
N VAL A 144 -13.83 0.17 -0.67
CA VAL A 144 -14.64 1.10 -1.43
C VAL A 144 -13.92 1.37 -2.75
N GLU A 145 -14.37 0.68 -3.79
CA GLU A 145 -13.76 0.77 -5.11
C GLU A 145 -13.85 2.19 -5.68
N GLY A 146 -12.73 2.70 -6.20
CA GLY A 146 -12.65 4.01 -6.83
C GLY A 146 -12.60 5.21 -5.88
N ALA A 147 -12.56 5.00 -4.56
CA ALA A 147 -12.41 6.07 -3.58
C ALA A 147 -10.96 6.50 -3.39
N ALA A 148 -10.70 7.81 -3.43
CA ALA A 148 -9.37 8.35 -3.20
C ALA A 148 -9.09 8.57 -1.69
N ALA A 149 -8.37 7.65 -1.05
CA ALA A 149 -8.08 7.70 0.39
C ALA A 149 -7.36 8.98 0.87
N GLY A 150 -6.60 9.63 -0.02
CA GLY A 150 -5.88 10.88 0.30
C GLY A 150 -6.81 12.06 0.62
N SER A 151 -7.98 12.12 0.00
CA SER A 151 -8.96 13.22 0.17
C SER A 151 -10.30 12.77 0.76
N PHE A 152 -10.41 11.48 1.12
CA PHE A 152 -11.66 10.92 1.60
C PHE A 152 -12.05 11.44 3.00
N VAL A 153 -13.29 11.88 3.12
CA VAL A 153 -13.93 12.33 4.34
C VAL A 153 -15.27 11.61 4.56
N SER A 154 -15.57 11.23 5.80
CA SER A 154 -16.91 10.75 6.16
C SER A 154 -17.81 11.94 6.47
N LEU A 155 -19.02 11.93 5.91
CA LEU A 155 -20.05 12.94 6.17
C LEU A 155 -21.08 12.46 7.22
N GLY A 156 -20.91 11.24 7.76
CA GLY A 156 -21.89 10.61 8.63
C GLY A 156 -23.11 10.05 7.89
N GLY A 157 -23.97 9.33 8.62
CA GLY A 157 -25.21 8.75 8.06
C GLY A 157 -25.01 7.73 6.94
N GLY A 158 -23.80 7.19 6.79
CA GLY A 158 -23.41 6.30 5.68
C GLY A 158 -22.88 7.03 4.44
N TYR A 159 -22.89 8.36 4.42
CA TYR A 159 -22.28 9.14 3.35
C TYR A 159 -20.79 9.42 3.61
N GLY A 160 -20.02 9.40 2.54
CA GLY A 160 -18.63 9.85 2.50
C GLY A 160 -18.33 10.44 1.13
N LYS A 161 -17.24 11.17 1.00
CA LYS A 161 -16.81 11.71 -0.29
C LYS A 161 -15.30 11.83 -0.35
N ASP A 162 -14.74 11.71 -1.55
CA ASP A 162 -13.41 12.22 -1.84
C ASP A 162 -13.51 13.57 -2.57
N ALA A 163 -12.41 14.03 -3.17
CA ALA A 163 -12.37 15.29 -3.91
C ALA A 163 -13.34 15.34 -5.10
N TRP A 164 -13.75 14.20 -5.66
CA TRP A 164 -14.47 14.11 -6.94
C TRP A 164 -15.77 13.30 -6.86
N THR A 165 -15.84 12.33 -5.95
CA THR A 165 -16.88 11.31 -5.91
C THR A 165 -17.54 11.25 -4.54
N VAL A 166 -18.87 11.12 -4.55
CA VAL A 166 -19.67 10.87 -3.35
C VAL A 166 -19.99 9.39 -3.26
N PHE A 167 -19.97 8.84 -2.05
CA PHE A 167 -20.24 7.45 -1.75
C PHE A 167 -21.32 7.31 -0.67
N PHE A 168 -22.20 6.34 -0.84
CA PHE A 168 -23.15 5.89 0.16
C PHE A 168 -22.88 4.42 0.49
N GLN A 169 -22.54 4.14 1.75
CA GLN A 169 -22.23 2.80 2.24
C GLN A 169 -21.21 2.04 1.37
N GLY A 170 -20.19 2.75 0.90
CA GLY A 170 -19.14 2.21 0.04
C GLY A 170 -19.52 2.08 -1.44
N ARG A 171 -20.67 2.59 -1.88
CA ARG A 171 -21.07 2.60 -3.29
C ARG A 171 -21.06 4.01 -3.84
N LYS A 172 -20.57 4.19 -5.07
CA LYS A 172 -20.59 5.48 -5.76
C LYS A 172 -22.04 5.98 -5.95
N VAL A 173 -22.28 7.24 -5.60
CA VAL A 173 -23.53 7.95 -5.83
C VAL A 173 -23.46 8.60 -7.21
N GLY A 174 -24.30 8.14 -8.13
CA GLY A 174 -24.34 8.63 -9.51
C GLY A 174 -24.81 10.08 -9.61
N GLY A 175 -24.09 10.89 -10.40
CA GLY A 175 -24.48 12.27 -10.71
C GLY A 175 -24.32 13.28 -9.57
N ALA A 176 -23.85 12.86 -8.40
CA ALA A 176 -23.63 13.74 -7.25
C ALA A 176 -22.37 14.59 -7.41
N SER A 177 -22.48 15.87 -7.08
CA SER A 177 -21.38 16.83 -7.08
C SER A 177 -20.66 16.84 -5.73
N ALA A 178 -19.49 16.18 -5.65
CA ALA A 178 -18.71 16.07 -4.41
C ALA A 178 -18.23 17.42 -3.84
N SER A 179 -18.09 18.45 -4.67
CA SER A 179 -17.68 19.80 -4.22
C SER A 179 -18.75 20.50 -3.38
N SER A 180 -20.03 20.22 -3.65
CA SER A 180 -21.19 20.85 -2.98
C SER A 180 -22.04 19.87 -2.17
N PHE A 181 -21.65 18.59 -2.09
CA PHE A 181 -22.46 17.57 -1.43
C PHE A 181 -22.44 17.71 0.08
N GLU A 182 -23.63 17.67 0.68
CA GLU A 182 -23.84 17.68 2.12
C GLU A 182 -24.80 16.58 2.58
N ASN A 183 -24.54 16.04 3.77
CA ASN A 183 -25.48 15.16 4.45
C ASN A 183 -26.48 16.00 5.25
N ILE A 184 -27.77 15.85 4.97
CA ILE A 184 -28.85 16.58 5.67
C ILE A 184 -29.60 15.68 6.68
N GLY A 185 -29.06 14.50 6.99
CA GLY A 185 -29.57 13.59 8.01
C GLY A 185 -30.66 12.63 7.52
N LYS A 186 -30.99 11.63 8.35
CA LYS A 186 -32.00 10.57 8.09
C LYS A 186 -31.82 9.80 6.76
N GLY A 187 -30.59 9.76 6.26
CA GLY A 187 -30.28 9.12 4.98
C GLY A 187 -30.51 10.03 3.76
N TYR A 188 -30.87 11.29 3.96
CA TYR A 188 -30.89 12.29 2.91
C TYR A 188 -29.54 12.99 2.80
N GLY A 189 -29.16 13.28 1.56
CA GLY A 189 -28.06 14.17 1.21
C GLY A 189 -28.48 15.03 0.03
N LYS A 190 -27.81 16.16 -0.18
CA LYS A 190 -28.05 16.99 -1.35
C LYS A 190 -26.76 17.60 -1.85
N ASP A 191 -26.75 17.97 -3.11
CA ASP A 191 -25.76 18.89 -3.66
C ASP A 191 -26.47 20.15 -4.19
N ALA A 192 -25.73 21.00 -4.91
CA ALA A 192 -26.29 22.24 -5.45
C ALA A 192 -27.47 22.03 -6.42
N TRP A 193 -27.63 20.83 -7.00
CA TRP A 193 -28.54 20.57 -8.12
C TRP A 193 -29.55 19.46 -7.85
N SER A 194 -29.24 18.52 -6.97
CA SER A 194 -29.99 17.29 -6.78
C SER A 194 -30.09 16.90 -5.31
N VAL A 195 -31.21 16.27 -4.96
CA VAL A 195 -31.43 15.66 -3.64
C VAL A 195 -31.29 14.15 -3.79
N TYR A 196 -30.74 13.51 -2.78
CA TYR A 196 -30.47 12.08 -2.74
C TYR A 196 -31.07 11.45 -1.48
N TYR A 197 -31.60 10.25 -1.62
CA TYR A 197 -32.00 9.40 -0.51
C TYR A 197 -31.25 8.07 -0.58
N ARG A 198 -30.41 7.80 0.43
CA ARG A 198 -29.61 6.57 0.53
C ARG A 198 -28.79 6.28 -0.73
N GLY A 199 -28.23 7.33 -1.31
CA GLY A 199 -27.39 7.26 -2.51
C GLY A 199 -28.13 7.28 -3.84
N GLU A 200 -29.47 7.27 -3.84
CA GLU A 200 -30.27 7.37 -5.06
C GLU A 200 -30.76 8.81 -5.26
N LYS A 201 -30.69 9.32 -6.49
CA LYS A 201 -31.19 10.65 -6.83
C LYS A 201 -32.73 10.66 -6.77
N ILE A 202 -33.29 11.72 -6.19
CA ILE A 202 -34.73 11.98 -6.18
C ILE A 202 -35.03 12.94 -7.33
N ASP A 203 -35.71 12.44 -8.37
CA ASP A 203 -36.09 13.26 -9.51
C ASP A 203 -37.18 14.28 -9.16
N GLY A 204 -37.04 15.49 -9.69
CA GLY A 204 -37.97 16.60 -9.45
C GLY A 204 -37.82 17.30 -8.09
N ALA A 205 -36.95 16.80 -7.20
CA ALA A 205 -36.69 17.44 -5.91
C ALA A 205 -35.82 18.70 -6.08
N SER A 206 -36.28 19.82 -5.52
CA SER A 206 -35.50 21.07 -5.46
C SER A 206 -34.61 21.08 -4.22
N PRO A 207 -33.27 21.05 -4.34
CA PRO A 207 -32.37 21.07 -3.19
C PRO A 207 -32.48 22.37 -2.36
N ALA A 208 -32.94 23.47 -2.97
CA ALA A 208 -33.12 24.75 -2.29
C ALA A 208 -34.30 24.74 -1.31
N THR A 209 -35.36 24.00 -1.61
CA THR A 209 -36.61 23.97 -0.82
C THR A 209 -36.87 22.62 -0.16
N PHE A 210 -35.93 21.68 -0.23
CA PHE A 210 -36.12 20.34 0.31
C PHE A 210 -36.02 20.34 1.84
N GLU A 211 -37.11 19.92 2.49
CA GLU A 211 -37.16 19.71 3.93
C GLU A 211 -37.14 18.23 4.27
N VAL A 212 -36.28 17.86 5.22
CA VAL A 212 -36.20 16.48 5.71
C VAL A 212 -37.43 16.19 6.57
N PRO A 213 -38.23 15.14 6.26
CA PRO A 213 -39.44 14.83 7.03
C PRO A 213 -39.15 14.71 8.52
N SER A 214 -39.80 15.52 9.36
CA SER A 214 -39.76 15.38 10.82
C SER A 214 -40.48 14.11 11.22
N GLN A 215 -39.96 13.33 12.18
CA GLN A 215 -40.75 12.24 12.74
C GLN A 215 -41.90 12.88 13.51
N ARG A 216 -43.14 12.65 13.08
CA ARG A 216 -44.30 12.84 13.97
C ARG A 216 -44.11 11.87 15.15
N ARG A 217 -44.00 12.42 16.35
CA ARG A 217 -44.05 11.67 17.61
C ARG A 217 -45.41 11.00 17.76
#